data_AF-A0A914W603-F1
#
_entry.id   AF-A0A914W603-F1
#
_cell.length_a   1.000
_cell.length_b   1.000
_cell.length_c   1.000
_cell.angle_alpha   90.00
_cell.angle_beta   90.00
_cell.angle_gamma   90.00
#
_symmetry.space_group_name_H-M   'P 1'
#
loop_
_entity.id
_entity.type
_entity.pdbx_description
1 polymer ?
#
loop_
_entity_poly.entity_id
_entity_poly.type
_entity_poly.pdbx_seq_one_letter_code
_entity_poly.pdbx_strand_id
1 'polypeptide(L)'
;MKISSKSTPLLNFCTFNAQLLLDAGQLADFEDQAARINLDVIGLAEVRRRGAARLDLSSGYSLFYSGEMDQSQNGVGFYTTQRVVVCRTSERCYFFTLR
;
A
#
# COMPACT_ATOMS: atom_id res chain seq x y z
N MET A 1 41.55 -11.98 3.52
CA MET A 1 40.26 -12.20 2.82
C MET A 1 39.20 -11.43 3.59
N LYS A 2 38.77 -10.24 3.11
CA LYS A 2 37.72 -9.44 3.78
C LYS A 2 36.37 -10.05 3.40
N ILE A 3 35.72 -10.72 4.34
CA ILE A 3 34.33 -11.14 4.19
C ILE A 3 33.50 -9.86 4.34
N SER A 4 33.11 -9.26 3.22
CA SER A 4 32.10 -8.20 3.22
C SER A 4 30.77 -8.88 3.58
N SER A 5 30.30 -8.68 4.82
CA SER A 5 28.93 -9.03 5.17
C SER A 5 28.02 -8.14 4.33
N LYS A 6 27.40 -8.69 3.29
CA LYS A 6 26.28 -8.02 2.62
C LYS A 6 25.21 -7.83 3.70
N SER A 7 25.01 -6.59 4.14
CA SER A 7 23.88 -6.26 5.01
C SER A 7 22.61 -6.53 4.23
N THR A 8 21.77 -7.45 4.70
CA THR A 8 20.43 -7.64 4.14
C THR A 8 19.70 -6.31 4.26
N PRO A 9 19.14 -5.75 3.17
CA PRO A 9 18.38 -4.51 3.26
C PRO A 9 17.21 -4.72 4.23
N LEU A 10 17.11 -3.87 5.23
CA LEU A 10 15.98 -3.84 6.15
C LEU A 10 14.75 -3.34 5.39
N LEU A 11 13.68 -4.12 5.44
CA LEU A 11 12.37 -3.76 4.91
C LEU A 11 11.56 -3.13 6.04
N ASN A 12 11.23 -1.85 5.92
CA ASN A 12 10.41 -1.15 6.91
C ASN A 12 8.94 -1.22 6.49
N PHE A 13 8.10 -1.83 7.33
CA PHE A 13 6.67 -1.90 7.08
C PHE A 13 5.84 -1.54 8.31
N CYS A 14 4.63 -1.05 8.07
CA CYS A 14 3.63 -0.83 9.12
C CYS A 14 2.22 -1.17 8.62
N THR A 15 1.23 -1.11 9.51
CA THR A 15 -0.18 -1.14 9.16
C THR A 15 -0.84 0.18 9.55
N PHE A 16 -1.80 0.62 8.74
CA PHE A 16 -2.56 1.84 8.94
C PHE A 16 -4.04 1.57 8.65
N ASN A 17 -4.91 1.93 9.58
CA ASN A 17 -6.34 1.93 9.32
C ASN A 17 -6.67 3.22 8.56
N ALA A 18 -6.94 3.08 7.26
CA ALA A 18 -7.14 4.21 6.38
C ALA A 18 -8.45 4.93 6.68
N GLN A 19 -9.50 4.18 7.04
CA GLN A 19 -10.88 4.56 7.37
C GLN A 19 -11.63 5.47 6.36
N LEU A 20 -10.93 6.23 5.52
CA LEU A 20 -11.39 7.29 4.64
C LEU A 20 -10.33 7.56 3.55
N LEU A 21 -10.08 6.62 2.63
CA LEU A 21 -9.30 6.87 1.41
C LEU A 21 -10.23 7.12 0.22
N LEU A 22 -11.35 7.82 0.43
CA LEU A 22 -12.47 7.86 -0.50
C LEU A 22 -12.31 8.92 -1.60
N ASP A 23 -11.66 10.04 -1.29
CA ASP A 23 -11.45 11.14 -2.24
C ASP A 23 -9.96 11.50 -2.41
N ALA A 24 -9.68 12.36 -3.38
CA ALA A 24 -8.32 12.78 -3.72
C ALA A 24 -7.65 13.62 -2.62
N GLY A 25 -8.42 14.36 -1.82
CA GLY A 25 -7.88 15.16 -0.72
C GLY A 25 -7.39 14.29 0.42
N GLN A 26 -8.18 13.29 0.80
CA GLN A 26 -7.79 12.32 1.82
C GLN A 26 -6.58 11.47 1.43
N LEU A 27 -6.47 11.12 0.15
CA LEU A 27 -5.29 10.43 -0.36
C LEU A 27 -4.04 11.32 -0.25
N ALA A 28 -4.14 12.61 -0.58
CA ALA A 28 -3.04 13.56 -0.44
C ALA A 28 -2.61 13.71 1.04
N ASP A 29 -3.56 13.84 1.96
CA ASP A 29 -3.28 13.92 3.41
C ASP A 29 -2.58 12.65 3.92
N PHE A 30 -2.97 11.49 3.41
CA PHE A 30 -2.30 10.22 3.69
C PHE A 30 -0.89 10.19 3.12
N GLU A 31 -0.68 10.63 1.87
CA GLU A 31 0.64 10.69 1.24
C GLU A 31 1.59 11.62 2.02
N ASP A 32 1.11 12.76 2.49
CA ASP A 32 1.88 13.70 3.31
C ASP A 32 2.30 13.10 4.65
N GLN A 33 1.44 12.29 5.28
CA GLN A 33 1.77 11.58 6.52
C GLN A 33 2.73 10.41 6.25
N ALA A 34 2.48 9.62 5.21
CA ALA A 34 3.30 8.50 4.81
C ALA A 34 4.72 8.95 4.44
N ALA A 35 4.88 10.10 3.77
CA ALA A 35 6.18 10.65 3.38
C ALA A 35 7.07 11.01 4.59
N ARG A 36 6.48 11.26 5.77
CA ARG A 36 7.22 11.56 7.00
C ARG A 36 7.82 10.31 7.65
N ILE A 37 7.42 9.13 7.20
CA ILE A 37 7.87 7.85 7.77
C ILE A 37 8.62 7.09 6.68
N ASN A 38 9.88 6.74 6.92
CA ASN A 38 10.73 6.04 5.96
C ASN A 38 10.34 4.56 5.81
N LEU A 39 9.13 4.32 5.30
CA LEU A 39 8.52 3.00 5.12
C LEU A 39 8.58 2.57 3.66
N ASP A 40 8.83 1.28 3.47
CA ASP A 40 8.85 0.63 2.15
C ASP A 40 7.44 0.11 1.77
N VAL A 41 6.68 -0.35 2.78
CA VAL A 41 5.31 -0.87 2.62
C VAL A 41 4.42 -0.44 3.79
N ILE A 42 3.23 0.07 3.48
CA ILE A 42 2.17 0.34 4.45
C ILE A 42 0.98 -0.56 4.11
N GLY A 43 0.64 -1.49 4.99
CA GLY A 43 -0.60 -2.26 4.89
C GLY A 43 -1.79 -1.39 5.28
N LEU A 44 -2.88 -1.44 4.52
CA LEU A 44 -4.06 -0.61 4.71
C LEU A 44 -5.27 -1.48 5.08
N ALA A 45 -6.00 -1.05 6.08
CA ALA A 45 -7.32 -1.57 6.44
C ALA A 45 -8.40 -0.50 6.29
N GLU A 46 -9.66 -0.90 6.14
CA GLU A 46 -10.81 -0.02 5.91
C GLU A 46 -10.57 0.99 4.77
N VAL A 47 -10.05 0.51 3.63
CA VAL A 47 -9.79 1.39 2.47
C VAL A 47 -11.11 1.97 1.92
N ARG A 48 -12.23 1.26 2.08
CA ARG A 48 -13.59 1.66 1.66
C ARG A 48 -13.73 2.02 0.17
N ARG A 49 -12.74 1.66 -0.65
CA ARG A 49 -12.79 1.76 -2.12
C ARG A 49 -13.46 0.54 -2.72
N ARG A 50 -14.26 0.76 -3.77
CA ARG A 50 -14.96 -0.32 -4.46
C ARG A 50 -14.07 -1.04 -5.47
N GLY A 51 -14.26 -2.35 -5.55
CA GLY A 51 -13.52 -3.21 -6.47
C GLY A 51 -12.05 -3.33 -6.10
N ALA A 52 -11.25 -3.78 -7.07
CA ALA A 52 -9.82 -3.97 -6.90
C ALA A 52 -9.04 -3.27 -8.02
N ALA A 53 -8.04 -2.49 -7.66
CA ALA A 53 -7.18 -1.83 -8.63
C ALA A 53 -5.79 -1.53 -8.06
N ARG A 54 -4.91 -1.13 -8.98
CA ARG A 54 -3.63 -0.48 -8.72
C ARG A 54 -3.71 0.96 -9.20
N LEU A 55 -3.28 1.89 -8.36
CA LEU A 55 -3.11 3.30 -8.69
C LEU A 55 -1.64 3.66 -8.55
N ASP A 56 -1.02 4.10 -9.64
CA ASP A 56 0.32 4.69 -9.60
C ASP A 56 0.18 6.18 -9.37
N LEU A 57 0.83 6.68 -8.31
CA LEU A 57 0.68 8.05 -7.82
C LEU A 57 1.84 8.91 -8.28
N SER A 58 1.60 10.22 -8.40
CA SER A 58 2.63 11.18 -8.83
C SER A 58 3.80 11.29 -7.85
N SER A 59 3.61 10.88 -6.59
CA SER A 59 4.65 10.74 -5.57
C SER A 59 5.68 9.64 -5.90
N GLY A 60 5.41 8.79 -6.89
CA GLY A 60 6.22 7.62 -7.22
C GLY A 60 5.88 6.38 -6.40
N TYR A 61 4.80 6.40 -5.63
CA TYR A 61 4.30 5.24 -4.90
C TYR A 61 3.16 4.57 -5.67
N SER A 62 2.88 3.31 -5.31
CA SER A 62 1.73 2.58 -5.82
C SER A 62 0.79 2.22 -4.68
N LEU A 63 -0.50 2.49 -4.87
CA LEU A 63 -1.58 2.01 -4.02
C LEU A 63 -2.26 0.82 -4.68
N PHE A 64 -2.27 -0.30 -3.98
CA PHE A 64 -3.05 -1.47 -4.35
C PHE A 64 -4.18 -1.63 -3.36
N TYR A 65 -5.40 -1.89 -3.85
CA TYR A 65 -6.55 -2.07 -2.97
C TYR A 65 -7.51 -3.12 -3.50
N SER A 66 -8.28 -3.68 -2.58
CA SER A 66 -9.44 -4.52 -2.84
C SER A 66 -10.51 -4.21 -1.81
N GLY A 67 -11.72 -3.89 -2.29
CA GLY A 67 -12.90 -3.72 -1.45
C GLY A 67 -14.17 -4.23 -2.13
N GLU A 68 -15.28 -4.19 -1.41
CA GLU A 68 -16.57 -4.70 -1.87
C GLU A 68 -17.07 -3.90 -3.10
N MET A 69 -17.69 -4.58 -4.07
CA MET A 69 -18.18 -3.93 -5.30
C MET A 69 -19.40 -3.04 -5.03
N ASP A 70 -20.32 -3.51 -4.18
CA ASP A 70 -21.65 -2.91 -4.01
C ASP A 70 -21.69 -1.86 -2.89
N GLN A 71 -20.75 -1.93 -1.95
CA GLN A 71 -20.73 -1.06 -0.77
C GLN A 71 -19.33 -0.49 -0.55
N SER A 72 -19.26 0.76 -0.12
CA SER A 72 -18.01 1.41 0.31
C SER A 72 -17.72 1.07 1.78
N GLN A 73 -17.70 -0.23 2.09
CA GLN A 73 -17.41 -0.77 3.42
C GLN A 73 -16.23 -1.74 3.34
N ASN A 74 -15.56 -1.94 4.47
CA ASN A 74 -14.39 -2.83 4.59
C ASN A 74 -13.28 -2.45 3.58
N GLY A 75 -12.54 -3.47 3.14
CA GLY A 75 -11.49 -3.35 2.15
C GLY A 75 -10.10 -3.24 2.77
N VAL A 76 -9.13 -3.80 2.04
CA VAL A 76 -7.72 -3.86 2.42
C VAL A 76 -6.87 -3.37 1.25
N GLY A 77 -5.64 -2.99 1.55
CA GLY A 77 -4.70 -2.57 0.53
C GLY A 77 -3.28 -2.56 1.03
N PHE A 78 -2.37 -2.13 0.16
CA PHE A 78 -1.03 -1.75 0.56
C PHE A 78 -0.54 -0.60 -0.30
N TYR A 79 0.19 0.29 0.34
CA TYR A 79 0.85 1.43 -0.26
C TYR A 79 2.35 1.21 -0.21
N THR A 80 3.03 1.33 -1.35
CA THR A 80 4.42 0.88 -1.46
C THR A 80 5.26 1.75 -2.37
N THR A 81 6.54 1.88 -2.04
CA THR A 81 7.52 2.57 -2.87
C THR A 81 7.86 1.72 -4.11
N GLN A 82 8.36 2.36 -5.17
CA GLN A 82 8.94 1.66 -6.32
C GLN A 82 10.14 0.75 -5.99
N ARG A 83 10.75 0.90 -4.80
CA ARG A 83 11.88 0.06 -4.38
C ARG A 83 11.43 -1.37 -4.07
N VAL A 84 10.19 -1.53 -3.63
CA VAL A 84 9.59 -2.85 -3.40
C VAL A 84 8.82 -3.22 -4.66
N VAL A 85 9.35 -4.19 -5.40
CA VAL A 85 8.62 -4.79 -6.52
C VAL A 85 7.56 -5.71 -5.94
N VAL A 86 6.34 -5.20 -5.71
CA VAL A 86 5.27 -5.98 -5.06
C VAL A 86 4.42 -6.77 -6.06
N CYS A 87 4.25 -6.29 -7.29
CA CYS A 87 3.58 -7.02 -8.37
C CYS A 87 3.96 -6.40 -9.72
N ARG A 88 4.74 -7.08 -10.57
CA ARG A 88 4.78 -6.83 -12.03
C ARG A 88 3.49 -7.35 -12.65
N THR A 89 3.18 -6.95 -13.88
CA THR A 89 1.93 -7.25 -14.62
C THR A 89 1.56 -8.75 -14.72
N SER A 90 2.41 -9.68 -14.29
CA SER A 90 2.18 -11.13 -14.20
C SER A 90 2.12 -11.70 -12.77
N GLU A 91 2.25 -10.90 -11.72
CA GLU A 91 2.28 -11.34 -10.32
C GLU A 91 0.89 -11.20 -9.67
N ARG A 92 0.51 -12.21 -8.87
CA ARG A 92 -0.81 -12.27 -8.22
C ARG A 92 -0.74 -11.59 -6.85
N CYS A 93 -1.42 -10.47 -6.73
CA CYS A 93 -1.65 -9.80 -5.47
C CYS A 93 -2.90 -10.41 -4.79
N TYR A 94 -2.76 -10.88 -3.54
CA TYR A 94 -3.85 -11.51 -2.78
C TYR A 94 -4.34 -10.58 -1.69
N PHE A 95 -5.65 -10.42 -1.61
CA PHE A 95 -6.33 -9.62 -0.58
C PHE A 95 -7.31 -10.52 0.15
N PHE A 96 -7.26 -10.51 1.48
CA PHE A 96 -8.20 -11.24 2.32
C PHE A 96 -8.95 -10.25 3.20
N THR A 97 -10.27 -10.27 3.12
CA THR A 97 -11.16 -9.54 4.01
C THR A 97 -12.08 -10.57 4.66
N LEU A 98 -12.11 -10.60 5.99
CA LEU A 98 -13.10 -11.35 6.74
C LEU A 98 -14.41 -10.55 6.68
N ARG A 99 -15.50 -11.20 6.26
CA ARG A 99 -16.85 -10.63 6.22
C ARG A 99 -17.55 -10.79 7.57
#